data_AF-A0A847GNA7-F1
#
_entry.id   AF-A0A847GNA7-F1
#
_cell.length_a   1.000
_cell.length_b   1.000
_cell.length_c   1.000
_cell.angle_alpha   90.00
_cell.angle_beta   90.00
_cell.angle_gamma   90.00
#
_symmetry.space_group_name_H-M   'P 1'
#
loop_
_entity.id
_entity.type
_entity.pdbx_description
1 polymer ?
#
loop_
_entity_poly.entity_id
_entity_poly.type
_entity_poly.pdbx_seq_one_letter_code
_entity_poly.pdbx_strand_id
1 'polypeptide(L)'
;MNRRPQTPLPANGLIVAWAAFLCALCGASVGGAENAAGQSLALSFEARADVAHRHLAPDFCWFHPRVAALPGFGRDGQPAVIMTIQKHLVVSDYYSGMYFLRTDDLGKTWTGPTEIPELAWRPGPNNETIAVCDVTPGWHAPTGKLIAVGVKLRYSPQGGQLLDQPRSHECAYATFDPPTNRWTAWKMLAMPETDGKFFLVAPGCVQWLVQPDGTLLVPVYFRGPTGSDYRSTVLHCSFDGREMKYVKHGDELALQGGRGLCEPSLAFFQGKYYLTLRNDARGYVTASPDGLHFEPIRAWTFDDGQELGSYNTQTHWLVHRDGLFLTYTRRGANNDHIARNRAPIFIAQVDPLKLQVIRRTEKALLPERGVMLGNFGAAAVTPHESWVTDAEFAFGNQPHPRGADGTVWLGRVKWSRPNGLVK
;
A
#
# COMPACT_ATOMS: atom_id res chain seq x y z
N MET A 1 61.31 73.46 -42.09
CA MET A 1 61.47 73.17 -43.53
C MET A 1 60.24 72.44 -44.02
N ASN A 2 59.63 72.97 -45.09
CA ASN A 2 58.72 72.36 -46.08
C ASN A 2 57.54 71.48 -45.60
N ARG A 3 56.32 72.02 -45.61
CA ARG A 3 55.31 72.04 -46.72
C ARG A 3 54.47 70.74 -46.71
N ARG A 4 53.21 70.73 -46.22
CA ARG A 4 51.93 71.25 -46.79
C ARG A 4 51.07 70.07 -47.34
N PRO A 5 49.75 70.20 -47.60
CA PRO A 5 48.63 70.21 -46.63
C PRO A 5 47.45 69.31 -47.12
N GLN A 6 46.31 69.27 -46.41
CA GLN A 6 44.95 69.60 -46.94
C GLN A 6 43.83 69.15 -45.99
N THR A 7 42.98 70.12 -45.65
CA THR A 7 41.64 70.02 -45.05
C THR A 7 40.59 69.91 -46.18
N PRO A 8 39.32 69.54 -45.88
CA PRO A 8 38.32 70.52 -45.45
C PRO A 8 37.36 70.08 -44.31
N LEU A 9 36.90 71.11 -43.59
CA LEU A 9 35.78 71.24 -42.63
C LEU A 9 34.39 71.17 -43.36
N PRO A 10 33.18 71.30 -42.73
CA PRO A 10 32.90 71.91 -41.41
C PRO A 10 31.71 71.36 -40.56
N ALA A 11 31.55 72.00 -39.39
CA ALA A 11 30.29 72.39 -38.71
C ALA A 11 29.44 71.27 -38.04
N ASN A 12 28.95 71.36 -36.81
CA ASN A 12 28.82 72.41 -35.78
C ASN A 12 28.68 71.66 -34.43
N GLY A 13 29.27 72.12 -33.32
CA GLY A 13 28.57 72.89 -32.27
C GLY A 13 27.71 71.98 -31.36
N LEU A 14 27.82 71.91 -30.04
CA LEU A 14 28.27 72.86 -29.03
C LEU A 14 28.65 72.11 -27.74
N ILE A 15 29.55 72.73 -26.99
CA ILE A 15 29.91 72.48 -25.60
C ILE A 15 28.73 72.88 -24.69
N VAL A 16 28.53 72.18 -23.55
CA VAL A 16 28.54 72.75 -22.18
C VAL A 16 28.07 71.69 -21.15
N ALA A 17 28.94 71.54 -20.15
CA ALA A 17 28.84 71.09 -18.75
C ALA A 17 27.53 70.56 -18.12
N TRP A 18 27.72 69.49 -17.33
CA TRP A 18 27.38 69.29 -15.90
C TRP A 18 26.37 70.29 -15.27
N ALA A 19 25.35 69.92 -14.48
CA ALA A 19 25.14 68.75 -13.63
C ALA A 19 23.64 68.57 -13.31
N ALA A 20 23.34 67.38 -12.75
CA ALA A 20 22.19 66.98 -11.93
C ALA A 20 20.83 66.76 -12.62
N PHE A 21 20.36 65.50 -12.64
CA PHE A 21 19.05 65.12 -12.07
C PHE A 21 18.97 63.59 -11.91
N LEU A 22 18.33 63.16 -10.82
CA LEU A 22 18.05 61.77 -10.45
C LEU A 22 17.47 60.95 -11.60
N CYS A 23 18.01 59.75 -11.83
CA CYS A 23 17.29 58.68 -12.52
C CYS A 23 17.36 57.40 -11.69
N ALA A 24 16.18 56.83 -11.46
CA ALA A 24 15.91 55.76 -10.53
C ALA A 24 16.73 54.50 -10.82
N LEU A 25 17.21 53.89 -9.74
CA LEU A 25 17.68 52.51 -9.68
C LEU A 25 16.56 51.58 -10.16
N CYS A 26 16.72 51.01 -11.35
CA CYS A 26 16.10 49.73 -11.70
C CYS A 26 17.24 48.74 -11.91
N GLY A 27 17.75 48.21 -10.79
CA GLY A 27 18.54 47.00 -10.82
C GLY A 27 17.66 45.89 -11.37
N ALA A 28 17.98 45.42 -12.57
CA ALA A 28 17.42 44.17 -13.09
C ALA A 28 17.91 43.04 -12.20
N SER A 29 17.14 42.77 -11.14
CA SER A 29 17.17 41.48 -10.48
C SER A 29 16.68 40.48 -11.51
N VAL A 30 17.59 39.66 -12.01
CA VAL A 30 17.22 38.35 -12.54
C VAL A 30 16.61 37.62 -11.35
N GLY A 31 15.29 37.77 -11.20
CA GLY A 31 14.50 37.04 -10.23
C GLY A 31 14.67 35.57 -10.57
N GLY A 32 15.60 34.91 -9.88
CA GLY A 32 15.54 33.49 -9.69
C GLY A 32 14.14 33.22 -9.15
N ALA A 33 13.33 32.54 -9.95
CA ALA A 33 12.27 31.73 -9.41
C ALA A 33 12.96 30.63 -8.59
N GLU A 34 13.41 30.99 -7.39
CA GLU A 34 13.50 30.03 -6.32
C GLU A 34 12.09 29.46 -6.21
N ASN A 35 11.95 28.22 -6.68
CA ASN A 35 10.85 27.38 -6.34
C ASN A 35 10.62 27.55 -4.85
N ALA A 36 9.56 28.27 -4.48
CA ALA A 36 8.95 28.12 -3.18
C ALA A 36 8.63 26.63 -3.10
N ALA A 37 9.51 25.87 -2.46
CA ALA A 37 9.35 24.46 -2.18
C ALA A 37 8.05 24.36 -1.38
N GLY A 38 6.97 24.09 -2.12
CA GLY A 38 5.62 24.24 -1.64
C GLY A 38 5.49 23.41 -0.39
N GLN A 39 5.18 24.06 0.74
CA GLN A 39 4.48 23.37 1.80
C GLN A 39 3.23 22.79 1.14
N SER A 40 3.25 21.49 0.87
CA SER A 40 2.06 20.75 0.47
C SER A 40 1.00 21.06 1.52
N LEU A 41 0.04 21.91 1.17
CA LEU A 41 -1.09 22.22 2.04
C LEU A 41 -1.71 20.88 2.44
N ALA A 42 -1.75 20.63 3.75
CA ALA A 42 -2.22 19.37 4.27
C ALA A 42 -3.66 19.16 3.78
N LEU A 43 -3.90 18.08 3.03
CA LEU A 43 -5.25 17.78 2.57
C LEU A 43 -6.06 17.30 3.78
N SER A 44 -7.08 18.06 4.14
CA SER A 44 -7.95 17.70 5.26
C SER A 44 -8.81 16.48 4.92
N PHE A 45 -9.08 15.66 5.93
CA PHE A 45 -9.95 14.49 5.85
C PHE A 45 -10.63 14.21 7.20
N GLU A 46 -11.78 13.56 7.16
CA GLU A 46 -12.44 12.95 8.32
C GLU A 46 -12.01 11.48 8.41
N ALA A 47 -11.65 11.03 9.61
CA ALA A 47 -11.40 9.62 9.92
C ALA A 47 -12.57 9.09 10.74
N ARG A 48 -13.18 7.99 10.30
CA ARG A 48 -14.32 7.36 10.97
C ARG A 48 -14.19 5.85 10.94
N ALA A 49 -14.39 5.19 12.07
CA ALA A 49 -14.52 3.74 12.13
C ALA A 49 -15.99 3.34 12.03
N ASP A 50 -16.31 2.45 11.10
CA ASP A 50 -17.60 1.76 10.97
C ASP A 50 -17.39 0.24 11.08
N VAL A 51 -18.48 -0.51 11.19
CA VAL A 51 -18.46 -1.96 11.36
C VAL A 51 -19.00 -2.64 10.12
N ALA A 52 -18.21 -3.52 9.51
CA ALA A 52 -18.64 -4.35 8.39
C ALA A 52 -19.31 -5.64 8.87
N HIS A 53 -18.78 -6.23 9.95
CA HIS A 53 -19.28 -7.47 10.52
C HIS A 53 -18.88 -7.60 11.99
N ARG A 54 -19.61 -8.38 12.79
CA ARG A 54 -19.24 -8.75 14.16
C ARG A 54 -19.46 -10.23 14.37
N HIS A 55 -18.42 -10.91 14.82
CA HIS A 55 -18.53 -12.31 15.22
C HIS A 55 -17.38 -12.65 16.16
N LEU A 56 -17.74 -13.10 17.36
CA LEU A 56 -16.80 -13.60 18.34
C LEU A 56 -17.04 -15.10 18.51
N ALA A 57 -15.99 -15.88 18.38
CA ALA A 57 -16.04 -17.34 18.49
C ALA A 57 -14.79 -17.87 19.22
N PRO A 58 -14.88 -19.03 19.89
CA PRO A 58 -13.76 -19.61 20.64
C PRO A 58 -12.75 -20.32 19.73
N ASP A 59 -13.18 -20.78 18.57
CA ASP A 59 -12.44 -21.65 17.65
C ASP A 59 -11.86 -20.92 16.43
N PHE A 60 -12.27 -19.68 16.19
CA PHE A 60 -11.62 -18.80 15.22
C PHE A 60 -11.92 -17.32 15.47
N CYS A 61 -11.13 -16.45 14.83
CA CYS A 61 -11.47 -15.05 14.63
C CYS A 61 -11.37 -14.69 13.16
N TRP A 62 -12.08 -13.64 12.73
CA TRP A 62 -11.93 -13.12 11.38
C TRP A 62 -10.61 -12.36 11.25
N PHE A 63 -9.97 -12.50 10.09
CA PHE A 63 -8.64 -11.98 9.84
C PHE A 63 -8.48 -11.62 8.35
N HIS A 64 -7.51 -10.75 8.06
CA HIS A 64 -7.19 -10.28 6.71
C HIS A 64 -8.37 -9.68 5.90
N PRO A 65 -9.28 -8.86 6.50
CA PRO A 65 -10.28 -8.18 5.69
C PRO A 65 -9.58 -7.16 4.78
N ARG A 66 -9.71 -7.34 3.46
CA ARG A 66 -9.19 -6.39 2.46
C ARG A 66 -10.20 -6.15 1.37
N VAL A 67 -10.29 -4.91 0.90
CA VAL A 67 -11.35 -4.47 0.00
C VAL A 67 -10.83 -4.06 -1.37
N ALA A 68 -11.66 -4.26 -2.38
CA ALA A 68 -11.51 -3.62 -3.68
C ALA A 68 -12.88 -3.17 -4.20
N ALA A 69 -12.93 -1.95 -4.74
CA ALA A 69 -14.10 -1.40 -5.39
C ALA A 69 -14.25 -1.94 -6.83
N LEU A 70 -15.49 -2.16 -7.24
CA LEU A 70 -15.92 -2.59 -8.56
C LEU A 70 -16.74 -1.44 -9.18
N PRO A 71 -16.12 -0.53 -9.95
CA PRO A 71 -16.79 0.66 -10.48
C PRO A 71 -18.04 0.31 -11.30
N GLY A 72 -19.17 0.93 -10.97
CA GLY A 72 -20.44 0.76 -11.68
C GLY A 72 -21.22 -0.52 -11.38
N PHE A 73 -20.74 -1.39 -10.48
CA PHE A 73 -21.40 -2.66 -10.16
C PHE A 73 -22.27 -2.63 -8.89
N GLY A 74 -22.37 -1.48 -8.22
CA GLY A 74 -23.21 -1.25 -7.05
C GLY A 74 -24.53 -0.56 -7.39
N ARG A 75 -25.28 -0.18 -6.36
CA ARG A 75 -26.57 0.51 -6.49
C ARG A 75 -26.38 1.91 -7.07
N ASP A 76 -27.31 2.34 -7.91
CA ASP A 76 -27.36 3.70 -8.48
C ASP A 76 -26.06 4.12 -9.22
N GLY A 77 -25.36 3.16 -9.83
CA GLY A 77 -24.10 3.39 -10.56
C GLY A 77 -22.87 3.59 -9.67
N GLN A 78 -23.02 3.48 -8.34
CA GLN A 78 -21.90 3.47 -7.39
C GLN A 78 -21.08 2.19 -7.55
N PRO A 79 -19.83 2.14 -7.03
CA PRO A 79 -19.10 0.89 -6.98
C PRO A 79 -19.75 -0.09 -6.00
N ALA A 80 -19.79 -1.37 -6.38
CA ALA A 80 -19.86 -2.44 -5.40
C ALA A 80 -18.48 -2.59 -4.75
N VAL A 81 -18.42 -3.14 -3.54
CA VAL A 81 -17.14 -3.43 -2.88
C VAL A 81 -17.13 -4.87 -2.41
N ILE A 82 -16.06 -5.58 -2.77
CA ILE A 82 -15.78 -6.93 -2.29
C ILE A 82 -14.75 -6.81 -1.17
N MET A 83 -15.05 -7.42 -0.02
CA MET A 83 -14.10 -7.63 1.07
C MET A 83 -13.71 -9.10 1.11
N THR A 84 -12.46 -9.44 0.80
CA THR A 84 -11.92 -10.78 1.06
C THR A 84 -11.58 -10.91 2.56
N ILE A 85 -11.85 -12.06 3.17
CA ILE A 85 -11.59 -12.30 4.60
C ILE A 85 -11.33 -13.80 4.87
N GLN A 86 -10.62 -14.14 5.94
CA GLN A 86 -10.32 -15.52 6.33
C GLN A 86 -10.55 -15.73 7.83
N LYS A 87 -10.71 -16.99 8.23
CA LYS A 87 -10.69 -17.38 9.65
C LYS A 87 -9.25 -17.67 10.05
N HIS A 88 -8.78 -17.13 11.17
CA HIS A 88 -7.57 -17.57 11.86
C HIS A 88 -7.96 -18.66 12.88
N LEU A 89 -7.38 -19.86 12.76
CA LEU A 89 -7.85 -21.10 13.41
C LEU A 89 -7.09 -21.43 14.71
N VAL A 90 -6.83 -20.42 15.54
CA VAL A 90 -6.19 -20.54 16.88
C VAL A 90 -4.80 -21.23 16.88
N VAL A 91 -4.22 -21.47 15.72
CA VAL A 91 -2.83 -21.92 15.52
C VAL A 91 -2.08 -20.82 14.77
N SER A 92 -0.83 -20.56 15.14
CA SER A 92 -0.02 -19.47 14.57
C SER A 92 -0.03 -19.50 13.04
N ASP A 93 -0.56 -18.43 12.45
CA ASP A 93 -0.67 -18.26 10.99
C ASP A 93 -1.36 -19.43 10.27
N TYR A 94 -2.32 -20.10 10.92
CA TYR A 94 -3.16 -21.13 10.33
C TYR A 94 -4.53 -20.57 9.93
N TYR A 95 -4.77 -20.49 8.61
CA TYR A 95 -5.93 -19.83 8.05
C TYR A 95 -6.82 -20.78 7.26
N SER A 96 -8.14 -20.57 7.33
CA SER A 96 -9.14 -21.27 6.49
C SER A 96 -8.97 -20.98 5.00
N GLY A 97 -9.80 -21.63 4.18
CA GLY A 97 -10.12 -21.13 2.83
C GLY A 97 -10.66 -19.70 2.86
N MET A 98 -10.80 -19.10 1.68
CA MET A 98 -11.23 -17.70 1.56
C MET A 98 -12.75 -17.54 1.71
N TYR A 99 -13.14 -16.46 2.36
CA TYR A 99 -14.51 -15.95 2.43
C TYR A 99 -14.54 -14.55 1.81
N PHE A 100 -15.75 -14.08 1.49
CA PHE A 100 -15.94 -12.68 1.15
C PHE A 100 -17.23 -12.09 1.72
N LEU A 101 -17.22 -10.78 1.87
CA LEU A 101 -18.42 -9.96 2.02
C LEU A 101 -18.57 -9.06 0.79
N ARG A 102 -19.81 -8.69 0.49
CA ARG A 102 -20.15 -7.73 -0.57
C ARG A 102 -21.03 -6.63 -0.04
N THR A 103 -20.76 -5.39 -0.44
CA THR A 103 -21.70 -4.27 -0.32
C THR A 103 -21.96 -3.65 -1.68
N ASP A 104 -23.21 -3.27 -1.91
CA ASP A 104 -23.65 -2.54 -3.11
C ASP A 104 -24.07 -1.09 -2.78
N ASP A 105 -23.95 -0.67 -1.51
CA ASP A 105 -24.42 0.62 -1.02
C ASP A 105 -23.35 1.35 -0.18
N LEU A 106 -22.08 1.15 -0.55
CA LEU A 106 -20.90 1.76 0.06
C LEU A 106 -20.78 1.43 1.56
N GLY A 107 -21.08 0.21 1.94
CA GLY A 107 -20.87 -0.35 3.28
C GLY A 107 -21.95 0.06 4.29
N LYS A 108 -23.14 0.48 3.83
CA LYS A 108 -24.31 0.63 4.71
C LYS A 108 -24.88 -0.73 5.08
N THR A 109 -24.89 -1.65 4.11
CA THR A 109 -25.24 -3.06 4.31
C THR A 109 -24.19 -3.97 3.69
N TRP A 110 -24.02 -5.15 4.28
CA TRP A 110 -23.08 -6.18 3.84
C TRP A 110 -23.80 -7.52 3.73
N THR A 111 -23.52 -8.24 2.63
CA THR A 111 -23.89 -9.64 2.45
C THR A 111 -22.67 -10.51 2.71
N GLY A 112 -22.84 -11.65 3.39
CA GLY A 112 -21.76 -12.53 3.83
C GLY A 112 -21.43 -12.36 5.32
N PRO A 113 -20.31 -12.94 5.81
CA PRO A 113 -19.27 -13.65 5.05
C PRO A 113 -19.76 -14.93 4.39
N THR A 114 -19.34 -15.17 3.14
CA THR A 114 -19.65 -16.39 2.37
C THR A 114 -18.35 -17.04 1.90
N GLU A 115 -18.22 -18.36 2.09
CA GLU A 115 -17.05 -19.10 1.61
C GLU A 115 -16.97 -19.05 0.08
N ILE A 116 -15.76 -18.98 -0.47
CA ILE A 116 -15.50 -19.06 -1.90
C ILE A 116 -15.00 -20.48 -2.21
N PRO A 117 -15.82 -21.37 -2.77
CA PRO A 117 -15.42 -22.76 -3.02
C PRO A 117 -14.16 -22.88 -3.88
N GLU A 118 -14.00 -22.00 -4.86
CA GLU A 118 -12.85 -21.96 -5.76
C GLU A 118 -11.54 -21.57 -5.05
N LEU A 119 -11.65 -20.94 -3.87
CA LEU A 119 -10.54 -20.53 -3.00
C LEU A 119 -10.55 -21.25 -1.64
N ALA A 120 -11.24 -22.40 -1.57
CA ALA A 120 -11.15 -23.30 -0.44
C ALA A 120 -9.76 -23.99 -0.37
N TRP A 121 -9.52 -24.66 0.74
CA TRP A 121 -8.36 -25.53 0.90
C TRP A 121 -8.32 -26.64 -0.15
N ARG A 122 -7.10 -27.08 -0.47
CA ARG A 122 -6.84 -28.27 -1.28
C ARG A 122 -6.03 -29.28 -0.46
N PRO A 123 -6.31 -30.59 -0.57
CA PRO A 123 -5.46 -31.58 0.05
C PRO A 123 -4.07 -31.61 -0.61
N GLY A 124 -3.04 -31.76 0.20
CA GLY A 124 -1.67 -32.00 -0.22
C GLY A 124 -1.20 -33.44 0.09
N PRO A 125 0.03 -33.80 -0.30
CA PRO A 125 0.65 -35.06 0.12
C PRO A 125 0.75 -35.13 1.66
N ASN A 126 0.92 -36.32 2.23
CA ASN A 126 1.14 -36.51 3.67
C ASN A 126 0.07 -35.85 4.58
N ASN A 127 -1.17 -35.76 4.10
CA ASN A 127 -2.29 -35.12 4.80
C ASN A 127 -2.07 -33.63 5.09
N GLU A 128 -1.26 -32.97 4.26
CA GLU A 128 -1.09 -31.52 4.30
C GLU A 128 -2.34 -30.80 3.84
N THR A 129 -2.50 -29.57 4.33
CA THR A 129 -3.49 -28.63 3.80
C THR A 129 -2.78 -27.58 2.96
N ILE A 130 -3.17 -27.46 1.69
CA ILE A 130 -2.71 -26.40 0.79
C ILE A 130 -3.77 -25.30 0.77
N ALA A 131 -3.36 -24.08 1.05
CA ALA A 131 -4.25 -22.92 1.14
C ALA A 131 -3.67 -21.72 0.40
N VAL A 132 -4.49 -20.68 0.23
CA VAL A 132 -4.02 -19.34 -0.10
C VAL A 132 -4.37 -18.43 1.07
N CYS A 133 -3.43 -17.60 1.52
CA CYS A 133 -3.66 -16.60 2.55
C CYS A 133 -3.13 -15.22 2.16
N ASP A 134 -3.28 -14.26 3.06
CA ASP A 134 -2.77 -12.90 2.93
C ASP A 134 -3.20 -12.22 1.63
N VAL A 135 -4.41 -12.53 1.17
CA VAL A 135 -4.94 -12.08 -0.12
C VAL A 135 -5.25 -10.59 -0.13
N THR A 136 -4.77 -9.87 -1.14
CA THR A 136 -5.14 -8.49 -1.44
C THR A 136 -5.90 -8.42 -2.78
N PRO A 137 -7.20 -8.07 -2.77
CA PRO A 137 -7.95 -7.85 -3.99
C PRO A 137 -7.63 -6.48 -4.60
N GLY A 138 -7.78 -6.36 -5.92
CA GLY A 138 -7.61 -5.10 -6.64
C GLY A 138 -8.31 -5.13 -8.00
N TRP A 139 -8.70 -3.97 -8.49
CA TRP A 139 -9.45 -3.82 -9.74
C TRP A 139 -8.52 -3.70 -10.95
N HIS A 140 -8.71 -4.56 -11.94
CA HIS A 140 -8.04 -4.48 -13.23
C HIS A 140 -8.98 -3.86 -14.27
N ALA A 141 -8.96 -2.53 -14.35
CA ALA A 141 -9.84 -1.77 -15.24
C ALA A 141 -9.80 -2.20 -16.71
N PRO A 142 -8.64 -2.52 -17.32
CA PRO A 142 -8.59 -2.94 -18.72
C PRO A 142 -9.37 -4.21 -19.04
N THR A 143 -9.52 -5.13 -18.07
CA THR A 143 -10.26 -6.39 -18.30
C THR A 143 -11.62 -6.42 -17.61
N GLY A 144 -11.94 -5.44 -16.77
CA GLY A 144 -13.18 -5.41 -15.99
C GLY A 144 -13.25 -6.52 -14.94
N LYS A 145 -12.11 -6.97 -14.40
CA LYS A 145 -12.05 -8.05 -13.41
C LYS A 145 -11.38 -7.58 -12.14
N LEU A 146 -11.80 -8.16 -11.01
CA LEU A 146 -11.03 -8.09 -9.78
C LEU A 146 -10.00 -9.21 -9.81
N ILE A 147 -8.75 -8.89 -9.45
CA ILE A 147 -7.68 -9.87 -9.23
C ILE A 147 -7.46 -9.94 -7.73
N ALA A 148 -7.36 -11.15 -7.18
CA ALA A 148 -7.02 -11.40 -5.80
C ALA A 148 -5.67 -12.09 -5.76
N VAL A 149 -4.65 -11.40 -5.26
CA VAL A 149 -3.25 -11.88 -5.20
C VAL A 149 -2.92 -12.24 -3.75
N GLY A 150 -2.34 -13.40 -3.50
CA GLY A 150 -1.96 -13.85 -2.16
C GLY A 150 -0.92 -14.96 -2.19
N VAL A 151 -0.66 -15.54 -1.03
CA VAL A 151 0.40 -16.55 -0.84
C VAL A 151 -0.23 -17.93 -0.83
N LYS A 152 0.11 -18.78 -1.80
CA LYS A 152 -0.11 -20.22 -1.65
C LYS A 152 0.86 -20.73 -0.59
N LEU A 153 0.37 -21.54 0.35
CA LEU A 153 1.17 -22.14 1.41
C LEU A 153 0.80 -23.60 1.70
N ARG A 154 1.59 -24.25 2.57
CA ARG A 154 1.36 -25.62 3.05
C ARG A 154 1.27 -25.62 4.57
N TYR A 155 0.31 -26.36 5.10
CA TYR A 155 0.18 -26.64 6.52
C TYR A 155 0.35 -28.14 6.79
N SER A 156 1.02 -28.46 7.89
CA SER A 156 0.99 -29.79 8.48
C SER A 156 -0.43 -30.17 8.92
N PRO A 157 -0.71 -31.44 9.25
CA PRO A 157 -2.01 -31.84 9.79
C PRO A 157 -2.41 -31.10 11.08
N GLN A 158 -1.44 -30.49 11.79
CA GLN A 158 -1.66 -29.71 13.01
C GLN A 158 -1.78 -28.19 12.73
N GLY A 159 -1.75 -27.76 11.47
CA GLY A 159 -1.88 -26.34 11.08
C GLY A 159 -0.57 -25.56 11.07
N GLY A 160 0.57 -26.19 11.36
CA GLY A 160 1.88 -25.52 11.31
C GLY A 160 2.34 -25.30 9.87
N GLN A 161 2.87 -24.11 9.56
CA GLN A 161 3.40 -23.84 8.21
C GLN A 161 4.62 -24.72 7.89
N LEU A 162 4.60 -25.33 6.71
CA LEU A 162 5.70 -26.13 6.18
C LEU A 162 6.51 -25.31 5.18
N LEU A 163 7.77 -25.03 5.50
CA LEU A 163 8.69 -24.19 4.72
C LEU A 163 9.90 -24.97 4.17
N ASP A 164 9.79 -26.29 4.18
CA ASP A 164 10.86 -27.28 4.03
C ASP A 164 11.24 -27.59 2.57
N GLN A 165 10.47 -27.11 1.59
CA GLN A 165 10.70 -27.41 0.19
C GLN A 165 10.41 -26.21 -0.73
N PRO A 166 10.93 -26.24 -1.97
CA PRO A 166 10.62 -25.25 -2.99
C PRO A 166 9.12 -25.02 -3.10
N ARG A 167 8.71 -23.75 -3.27
CA ARG A 167 7.30 -23.39 -3.47
C ARG A 167 6.41 -23.78 -2.29
N SER A 168 6.99 -23.97 -1.10
CA SER A 168 6.21 -24.02 0.13
C SER A 168 5.40 -22.74 0.28
N HIS A 169 6.01 -21.58 0.00
CA HIS A 169 5.31 -20.33 -0.30
C HIS A 169 5.44 -20.00 -1.79
N GLU A 170 4.33 -19.64 -2.42
CA GLU A 170 4.33 -19.25 -3.83
C GLU A 170 3.29 -18.15 -4.12
N CYS A 171 3.59 -17.27 -5.08
CA CYS A 171 2.64 -16.28 -5.57
C CYS A 171 1.43 -16.97 -6.22
N ALA A 172 0.24 -16.72 -5.66
CA ALA A 172 -1.01 -17.24 -6.19
C ALA A 172 -1.99 -16.10 -6.48
N TYR A 173 -2.85 -16.32 -7.47
CA TYR A 173 -3.90 -15.38 -7.80
C TYR A 173 -5.18 -16.07 -8.24
N ALA A 174 -6.31 -15.40 -8.05
CA ALA A 174 -7.61 -15.72 -8.62
C ALA A 174 -8.25 -14.46 -9.20
N THR A 175 -9.28 -14.62 -10.02
CA THR A 175 -10.07 -13.49 -10.52
C THR A 175 -11.52 -13.64 -10.12
N PHE A 176 -12.18 -12.51 -9.95
CA PHE A 176 -13.62 -12.40 -9.81
C PHE A 176 -14.17 -11.64 -11.01
N ASP A 177 -15.22 -12.18 -11.61
CA ASP A 177 -15.92 -11.63 -12.76
C ASP A 177 -17.26 -11.01 -12.33
N PRO A 178 -17.34 -9.68 -12.15
CA PRO A 178 -18.55 -9.05 -11.61
C PRO A 178 -19.83 -9.30 -12.43
N PRO A 179 -19.81 -9.33 -13.78
CA PRO A 179 -21.02 -9.62 -14.58
C PRO A 179 -21.63 -10.99 -14.30
N THR A 180 -20.80 -12.01 -14.00
CA THR A 180 -21.28 -13.37 -13.72
C THR A 180 -21.28 -13.72 -12.24
N ASN A 181 -20.77 -12.84 -11.38
CA ASN A 181 -20.61 -13.04 -9.94
C ASN A 181 -19.87 -14.34 -9.59
N ARG A 182 -18.80 -14.65 -10.34
CA ARG A 182 -18.03 -15.90 -10.18
C ARG A 182 -16.57 -15.65 -9.92
N TRP A 183 -16.00 -16.50 -9.06
CA TRP A 183 -14.57 -16.61 -8.83
C TRP A 183 -13.98 -17.68 -9.74
N THR A 184 -12.71 -17.52 -10.11
CA THR A 184 -11.92 -18.63 -10.66
C THR A 184 -11.22 -19.37 -9.53
N ALA A 185 -10.92 -20.65 -9.75
CA ALA A 185 -9.94 -21.34 -8.91
C ALA A 185 -8.60 -20.60 -8.93
N TRP A 186 -7.93 -20.50 -7.76
CA TRP A 186 -6.62 -19.89 -7.70
C TRP A 186 -5.58 -20.70 -8.47
N LYS A 187 -4.64 -19.98 -9.09
CA LYS A 187 -3.51 -20.50 -9.85
C LYS A 187 -2.23 -19.92 -9.28
N MET A 188 -1.13 -20.64 -9.48
CA MET A 188 0.21 -20.16 -9.14
C MET A 188 0.77 -19.36 -10.31
N LEU A 189 1.44 -18.25 -10.01
CA LEU A 189 2.24 -17.52 -10.99
C LEU A 189 3.49 -18.34 -11.28
N ALA A 190 3.75 -18.66 -12.54
CA ALA A 190 4.95 -19.38 -12.95
C ALA A 190 6.21 -18.51 -12.74
N MET A 191 6.83 -18.64 -11.56
CA MET A 191 8.05 -17.94 -11.19
C MET A 191 9.31 -18.71 -11.64
N PRO A 192 10.39 -18.01 -12.02
CA PRO A 192 11.68 -18.65 -12.29
C PRO A 192 12.39 -19.05 -10.98
N GLU A 193 13.45 -19.85 -11.08
CA GLU A 193 14.40 -20.14 -9.99
C GLU A 193 13.76 -20.60 -8.66
N THR A 194 12.70 -21.41 -8.74
CA THR A 194 11.94 -21.86 -7.57
C THR A 194 12.70 -22.78 -6.65
N ASP A 195 13.77 -23.43 -7.12
CA ASP A 195 14.68 -24.24 -6.29
C ASP A 195 15.89 -23.44 -5.79
N GLY A 196 15.99 -22.16 -6.20
CA GLY A 196 17.11 -21.26 -5.94
C GLY A 196 16.68 -20.06 -5.09
N LYS A 197 16.86 -18.84 -5.60
CA LYS A 197 16.55 -17.62 -4.82
C LYS A 197 15.05 -17.48 -4.51
N PHE A 198 14.17 -17.95 -5.39
CA PHE A 198 12.72 -17.86 -5.25
C PHE A 198 12.14 -19.13 -4.61
N PHE A 199 12.83 -19.65 -3.59
CA PHE A 199 12.44 -20.86 -2.89
C PHE A 199 11.14 -20.68 -2.10
N LEU A 200 11.04 -19.58 -1.35
CA LEU A 200 9.79 -19.07 -0.79
C LEU A 200 9.52 -17.71 -1.42
N VAL A 201 8.36 -17.53 -2.05
CA VAL A 201 7.93 -16.25 -2.62
C VAL A 201 6.51 -15.93 -2.18
N ALA A 202 6.32 -14.75 -1.59
CA ALA A 202 5.06 -14.35 -1.01
C ALA A 202 4.69 -12.92 -1.44
N PRO A 203 3.56 -12.72 -2.14
CA PRO A 203 2.87 -11.43 -2.23
C PRO A 203 1.89 -11.28 -1.05
N GLY A 204 2.30 -11.63 0.16
CA GLY A 204 1.44 -11.57 1.34
C GLY A 204 1.27 -10.12 1.80
N CYS A 205 0.01 -9.70 1.99
CA CYS A 205 -0.30 -8.37 2.53
C CYS A 205 0.31 -7.23 1.70
N VAL A 206 0.42 -7.39 0.37
CA VAL A 206 1.02 -6.37 -0.51
C VAL A 206 -0.05 -5.49 -1.15
N GLN A 207 0.29 -4.26 -1.51
CA GLN A 207 -0.46 -3.45 -2.48
C GLN A 207 0.26 -3.47 -3.82
N TRP A 208 -0.42 -3.99 -4.84
CA TRP A 208 0.06 -4.09 -6.22
C TRP A 208 -0.67 -3.08 -7.10
N LEU A 209 -0.10 -2.77 -8.27
CA LEU A 209 -0.62 -1.74 -9.18
C LEU A 209 -0.89 -2.29 -10.58
N VAL A 210 -1.86 -1.68 -11.25
CA VAL A 210 -2.10 -1.82 -12.68
C VAL A 210 -1.42 -0.66 -13.40
N GLN A 211 -0.58 -0.96 -14.38
CA GLN A 211 0.06 0.03 -15.22
C GLN A 211 -0.90 0.52 -16.32
N PRO A 212 -0.64 1.69 -16.95
CA PRO A 212 -1.50 2.22 -18.00
C PRO A 212 -1.72 1.28 -19.19
N ASP A 213 -0.78 0.39 -19.48
CA ASP A 213 -0.86 -0.62 -20.54
C ASP A 213 -1.60 -1.91 -20.12
N GLY A 214 -2.09 -1.98 -18.87
CA GLY A 214 -2.75 -3.15 -18.30
C GLY A 214 -1.82 -4.25 -17.79
N THR A 215 -0.50 -4.02 -17.80
CA THR A 215 0.41 -4.89 -17.06
C THR A 215 0.36 -4.59 -15.56
N LEU A 216 0.96 -5.45 -14.75
CA LEU A 216 0.89 -5.40 -13.30
C LEU A 216 2.28 -5.23 -12.70
N LEU A 217 2.37 -4.40 -11.66
CA LEU A 217 3.50 -4.36 -10.74
C LEU A 217 3.08 -5.02 -9.42
N VAL A 218 3.64 -6.20 -9.14
CA VAL A 218 3.29 -7.04 -7.99
C VAL A 218 4.48 -7.13 -7.04
N PRO A 219 4.47 -6.40 -5.91
CA PRO A 219 5.50 -6.56 -4.90
C PRO A 219 5.47 -7.96 -4.29
N VAL A 220 6.65 -8.52 -4.03
CA VAL A 220 6.83 -9.80 -3.34
C VAL A 220 7.99 -9.70 -2.36
N TYR A 221 7.96 -10.53 -1.33
CA TYR A 221 9.13 -10.84 -0.53
C TYR A 221 9.50 -12.32 -0.71
N PHE A 222 10.79 -12.61 -0.68
CA PHE A 222 11.31 -13.92 -1.03
C PHE A 222 12.60 -14.25 -0.29
N ARG A 223 12.91 -15.54 -0.18
CA ARG A 223 14.20 -16.02 0.30
C ARG A 223 14.56 -17.37 -0.34
N GLY A 224 15.85 -17.62 -0.42
CA GLY A 224 16.40 -18.90 -0.87
C GLY A 224 16.34 -20.00 0.21
N PRO A 225 16.79 -21.23 -0.10
CA PRO A 225 16.66 -22.40 0.77
C PRO A 225 17.43 -22.29 2.10
N THR A 226 18.54 -21.55 2.10
CA THR A 226 19.45 -21.43 3.25
C THR A 226 19.47 -20.03 3.85
N GLY A 227 18.68 -19.09 3.33
CA GLY A 227 18.66 -17.70 3.78
C GLY A 227 17.77 -17.48 5.01
N SER A 228 18.27 -16.75 6.01
CA SER A 228 17.46 -16.33 7.16
C SER A 228 16.51 -15.18 6.81
N ASP A 229 17.00 -14.21 6.03
CA ASP A 229 16.36 -12.92 5.82
C ASP A 229 15.63 -12.88 4.48
N TYR A 230 14.37 -12.42 4.50
CA TYR A 230 13.63 -12.10 3.29
C TYR A 230 14.20 -10.86 2.60
N ARG A 231 14.20 -10.92 1.27
CA ARG A 231 14.45 -9.80 0.36
C ARG A 231 13.12 -9.39 -0.26
N SER A 232 13.01 -8.15 -0.73
CA SER A 232 11.80 -7.66 -1.42
C SER A 232 12.14 -7.24 -2.85
N THR A 233 11.23 -7.49 -3.78
CA THR A 233 11.32 -7.01 -5.17
C THR A 233 9.92 -6.73 -5.72
N VAL A 234 9.85 -6.08 -6.88
CA VAL A 234 8.60 -5.87 -7.62
C VAL A 234 8.66 -6.68 -8.90
N LEU A 235 7.65 -7.54 -9.09
CA LEU A 235 7.47 -8.30 -10.31
C LEU A 235 6.72 -7.44 -11.34
N HIS A 236 7.18 -7.45 -12.58
CA HIS A 236 6.40 -6.99 -13.73
C HIS A 236 5.71 -8.20 -14.34
N CYS A 237 4.38 -8.18 -14.41
CA CYS A 237 3.58 -9.26 -14.95
C CYS A 237 2.64 -8.78 -16.05
N SER A 238 2.45 -9.56 -17.11
CA SER A 238 1.35 -9.33 -18.05
C SER A 238 0.08 -10.01 -17.54
N PHE A 239 -1.08 -9.49 -17.95
CA PHE A 239 -2.37 -10.10 -17.65
C PHE A 239 -3.35 -9.89 -18.80
N ASP A 240 -3.88 -10.99 -19.35
CA ASP A 240 -4.77 -10.98 -20.52
C ASP A 240 -6.27 -11.04 -20.16
N GLY A 241 -6.60 -10.95 -18.86
CA GLY A 241 -7.95 -11.17 -18.34
C GLY A 241 -8.23 -12.60 -17.87
N ARG A 242 -7.33 -13.54 -18.14
CA ARG A 242 -7.44 -14.96 -17.74
C ARG A 242 -6.18 -15.49 -17.06
N GLU A 243 -5.01 -15.09 -17.52
CA GLU A 243 -3.72 -15.59 -17.06
C GLU A 243 -2.75 -14.45 -16.80
N MET A 244 -2.16 -14.47 -15.60
CA MET A 244 -1.05 -13.60 -15.22
C MET A 244 0.27 -14.32 -15.53
N LYS A 245 1.22 -13.63 -16.17
CA LYS A 245 2.53 -14.17 -16.53
C LYS A 245 3.65 -13.29 -16.01
N TYR A 246 4.65 -13.91 -15.39
CA TYR A 246 5.89 -13.23 -15.04
C TYR A 246 6.61 -12.76 -16.30
N VAL A 247 7.05 -11.51 -16.31
CA VAL A 247 7.86 -10.93 -17.40
C VAL A 247 9.30 -10.71 -16.91
N LYS A 248 9.45 -9.97 -15.81
CA LYS A 248 10.73 -9.64 -15.17
C LYS A 248 10.50 -9.22 -13.72
N HIS A 249 11.58 -8.98 -12.98
CA HIS A 249 11.54 -8.28 -11.69
C HIS A 249 12.55 -7.14 -11.65
N GLY A 250 12.34 -6.22 -10.71
CA GLY A 250 13.23 -5.09 -10.46
C GLY A 250 14.37 -5.41 -9.50
N ASP A 251 14.84 -4.39 -8.80
CA ASP A 251 15.89 -4.52 -7.80
C ASP A 251 15.48 -5.47 -6.68
N GLU A 252 16.46 -6.19 -6.15
CA GLU A 252 16.29 -7.11 -5.03
C GLU A 252 16.75 -6.45 -3.74
N LEU A 253 15.83 -5.74 -3.08
CA LEU A 253 16.08 -4.98 -1.87
C LEU A 253 16.36 -5.91 -0.70
N ALA A 254 17.38 -5.59 0.08
CA ALA A 254 17.78 -6.35 1.26
C ALA A 254 18.12 -5.43 2.43
N LEU A 255 17.86 -5.92 3.63
CA LEU A 255 18.30 -5.34 4.89
C LEU A 255 18.56 -6.49 5.85
N GLN A 256 19.73 -6.51 6.48
CA GLN A 256 20.06 -7.54 7.45
C GLN A 256 19.31 -7.37 8.76
N GLY A 257 18.85 -8.47 9.35
CA GLY A 257 18.32 -8.54 10.71
C GLY A 257 16.80 -8.72 10.81
N GLY A 258 16.38 -9.34 11.91
CA GLY A 258 15.01 -9.80 12.10
C GLY A 258 14.65 -10.86 11.06
N ARG A 259 13.60 -10.58 10.28
CA ARG A 259 13.20 -11.39 9.11
C ARG A 259 13.63 -10.79 7.77
N GLY A 260 14.43 -9.73 7.74
CA GLY A 260 14.70 -8.97 6.52
C GLY A 260 13.52 -8.08 6.11
N LEU A 261 13.27 -7.93 4.82
CA LEU A 261 12.23 -7.07 4.25
C LEU A 261 11.03 -7.89 3.78
N CYS A 262 9.86 -7.62 4.36
CA CYS A 262 8.61 -8.35 4.10
C CYS A 262 7.46 -7.39 3.73
N GLU A 263 6.36 -7.97 3.25
CA GLU A 263 5.04 -7.33 3.05
C GLU A 263 5.10 -5.93 2.41
N PRO A 264 5.76 -5.79 1.24
CA PRO A 264 5.91 -4.49 0.58
C PRO A 264 4.59 -3.96 0.01
N SER A 265 4.32 -2.66 0.15
CA SER A 265 3.15 -2.02 -0.49
C SER A 265 3.57 -0.90 -1.44
N LEU A 266 3.13 -1.01 -2.69
CA LEU A 266 3.48 -0.10 -3.77
C LEU A 266 2.37 0.94 -3.99
N ALA A 267 2.77 2.18 -4.23
CA ALA A 267 1.89 3.27 -4.66
C ALA A 267 2.54 4.06 -5.80
N PHE A 268 1.71 4.62 -6.67
CA PHE A 268 2.14 5.60 -7.68
C PHE A 268 1.52 6.96 -7.35
N PHE A 269 2.35 7.99 -7.21
CA PHE A 269 1.91 9.33 -6.89
C PHE A 269 2.79 10.36 -7.60
N GLN A 270 2.15 11.28 -8.32
CA GLN A 270 2.81 12.40 -9.02
C GLN A 270 4.05 12.00 -9.85
N GLY A 271 3.94 10.92 -10.62
CA GLY A 271 5.01 10.48 -11.52
C GLY A 271 6.09 9.60 -10.87
N LYS A 272 5.97 9.27 -9.58
CA LYS A 272 6.94 8.44 -8.86
C LYS A 272 6.25 7.27 -8.17
N TYR A 273 6.96 6.16 -8.05
CA TYR A 273 6.56 4.99 -7.28
C TYR A 273 7.15 5.06 -5.87
N TYR A 274 6.38 4.59 -4.89
CA TYR A 274 6.75 4.55 -3.48
C TYR A 274 6.50 3.13 -2.96
N LEU A 275 7.46 2.59 -2.22
CA LEU A 275 7.40 1.24 -1.68
C LEU A 275 7.62 1.28 -0.17
N THR A 276 6.63 0.83 0.60
CA THR A 276 6.83 0.55 2.03
C THR A 276 7.41 -0.84 2.19
N LEU A 277 8.16 -1.05 3.26
CA LEU A 277 8.82 -2.33 3.56
C LEU A 277 8.69 -2.61 5.07
N ARG A 278 8.13 -3.76 5.43
CA ARG A 278 8.09 -4.22 6.82
C ARG A 278 9.43 -4.85 7.20
N ASN A 279 9.87 -4.55 8.42
CA ASN A 279 10.95 -5.27 9.09
C ASN A 279 10.65 -5.29 10.60
N ASP A 280 11.29 -6.19 11.33
CA ASP A 280 11.02 -6.40 12.76
C ASP A 280 11.45 -5.21 13.63
N ALA A 281 12.51 -4.48 13.23
CA ALA A 281 13.02 -3.37 14.01
C ALA A 281 12.28 -2.05 13.73
N ARG A 282 11.97 -1.78 12.46
CA ARG A 282 11.37 -0.53 11.96
C ARG A 282 10.59 -0.76 10.67
N GLY A 283 9.69 0.16 10.35
CA GLY A 283 9.17 0.33 8.99
C GLY A 283 10.14 1.12 8.12
N TYR A 284 10.24 0.73 6.85
CA TYR A 284 11.12 1.38 5.86
C TYR A 284 10.31 1.84 4.63
N VAL A 285 10.92 2.74 3.87
CA VAL A 285 10.39 3.28 2.62
C VAL A 285 11.49 3.52 1.60
N THR A 286 11.17 3.35 0.32
CA THR A 286 11.98 3.80 -0.80
C THR A 286 11.07 4.35 -1.91
N ALA A 287 11.67 4.98 -2.91
CA ALA A 287 10.98 5.50 -4.08
C ALA A 287 11.70 5.10 -5.37
N SER A 288 10.98 5.12 -6.48
CA SER A 288 11.46 4.67 -7.78
C SER A 288 10.81 5.49 -8.91
N PRO A 289 11.52 5.79 -10.01
CA PRO A 289 10.92 6.41 -11.18
C PRO A 289 10.02 5.46 -11.98
N ASP A 290 10.19 4.15 -11.88
CA ASP A 290 9.53 3.17 -12.76
C ASP A 290 8.87 1.98 -12.03
N GLY A 291 9.04 1.91 -10.71
CA GLY A 291 8.51 0.84 -9.86
C GLY A 291 9.34 -0.44 -9.87
N LEU A 292 10.49 -0.45 -10.55
CA LEU A 292 11.41 -1.59 -10.63
C LEU A 292 12.81 -1.24 -10.12
N HIS A 293 13.30 -0.03 -10.35
CA HIS A 293 14.63 0.42 -9.93
C HIS A 293 14.50 1.45 -8.80
N PHE A 294 15.03 1.14 -7.62
CA PHE A 294 14.72 1.86 -6.39
C PHE A 294 15.92 2.62 -5.82
N GLU A 295 15.62 3.76 -5.21
CA GLU A 295 16.59 4.46 -4.36
C GLU A 295 16.94 3.63 -3.11
N PRO A 296 18.03 3.98 -2.38
CA PRO A 296 18.33 3.37 -1.09
C PRO A 296 17.16 3.48 -0.11
N ILE A 297 16.88 2.39 0.60
CA ILE A 297 15.81 2.33 1.61
C ILE A 297 16.11 3.26 2.79
N ARG A 298 15.06 3.86 3.34
CA ARG A 298 15.13 4.77 4.50
C ARG A 298 14.19 4.29 5.59
N ALA A 299 14.62 4.38 6.85
CA ALA A 299 13.71 4.14 7.97
C ALA A 299 12.67 5.26 8.04
N TRP A 300 11.43 4.93 8.37
CA TRP A 300 10.39 5.92 8.55
C TRP A 300 10.68 6.85 9.72
N THR A 301 10.51 8.15 9.48
CA THR A 301 10.56 9.20 10.50
C THR A 301 9.34 10.12 10.38
N PHE A 302 9.05 10.84 11.45
CA PHE A 302 8.22 12.03 11.37
C PHE A 302 9.02 13.20 10.78
N ASP A 303 8.31 14.25 10.37
CA ASP A 303 8.86 15.51 9.84
C ASP A 303 9.68 16.33 10.85
N ASP A 304 9.63 15.96 12.14
CA ASP A 304 10.51 16.46 13.19
C ASP A 304 11.80 15.63 13.38
N GLY A 305 12.00 14.60 12.55
CA GLY A 305 13.18 13.72 12.57
C GLY A 305 13.12 12.58 13.59
N GLN A 306 12.10 12.51 14.45
CA GLN A 306 11.94 11.38 15.36
C GLN A 306 11.50 10.12 14.62
N GLU A 307 11.82 8.94 15.17
CA GLU A 307 11.38 7.67 14.62
C GLU A 307 9.85 7.56 14.60
N LEU A 308 9.28 7.00 13.52
CA LEU A 308 7.83 6.79 13.42
C LEU A 308 7.30 5.85 14.51
N GLY A 309 8.11 4.86 14.91
CA GLY A 309 7.74 3.85 15.89
C GLY A 309 6.89 2.70 15.33
N SER A 310 6.70 2.63 14.01
CA SER A 310 6.15 1.46 13.32
C SER A 310 7.22 0.38 13.19
N TYR A 311 6.90 -0.86 13.54
CA TYR A 311 7.82 -2.01 13.50
C TYR A 311 7.04 -3.33 13.44
N ASN A 312 7.65 -4.38 12.88
CA ASN A 312 7.12 -5.74 12.87
C ASN A 312 5.68 -5.85 12.33
N THR A 313 5.32 -4.95 11.41
CA THR A 313 3.99 -4.87 10.80
C THR A 313 4.05 -4.15 9.45
N GLN A 314 3.13 -4.50 8.55
CA GLN A 314 2.90 -3.86 7.27
C GLN A 314 2.37 -2.44 7.44
N THR A 315 2.60 -1.63 6.40
CA THR A 315 2.03 -0.29 6.25
C THR A 315 1.50 -0.15 4.83
N HIS A 316 0.38 0.56 4.68
CA HIS A 316 -0.30 0.68 3.41
C HIS A 316 -0.49 2.14 3.00
N TRP A 317 -0.54 2.37 1.70
CA TRP A 317 -0.76 3.67 1.10
C TRP A 317 -2.25 3.93 0.88
N LEU A 318 -2.63 5.20 1.06
CA LEU A 318 -3.77 5.80 0.40
C LEU A 318 -3.28 6.94 -0.47
N VAL A 319 -3.62 6.88 -1.76
CA VAL A 319 -3.20 7.87 -2.75
C VAL A 319 -4.37 8.77 -3.10
N HIS A 320 -4.17 10.08 -2.92
CA HIS A 320 -5.06 11.13 -3.39
C HIS A 320 -4.33 11.97 -4.44
N ARG A 321 -4.99 12.53 -5.45
CA ARG A 321 -4.32 13.40 -6.45
C ARG A 321 -3.50 14.55 -5.83
N ASP A 322 -3.94 14.99 -4.65
CA ASP A 322 -3.42 16.14 -3.91
C ASP A 322 -2.57 15.74 -2.69
N GLY A 323 -2.30 14.45 -2.46
CA GLY A 323 -1.51 14.01 -1.31
C GLY A 323 -1.31 12.50 -1.23
N LEU A 324 -0.18 12.10 -0.65
CA LEU A 324 0.16 10.72 -0.35
C LEU A 324 -0.01 10.47 1.16
N PHE A 325 -0.64 9.37 1.54
CA PHE A 325 -0.95 9.07 2.93
C PHE A 325 -0.46 7.67 3.31
N LEU A 326 0.08 7.56 4.51
CA LEU A 326 0.49 6.29 5.10
C LEU A 326 -0.51 5.86 6.16
N THR A 327 -0.85 4.58 6.15
CA THR A 327 -1.65 3.91 7.18
C THR A 327 -0.77 2.88 7.88
N TYR A 328 -0.70 2.96 9.20
CA TYR A 328 0.31 2.27 10.00
C TYR A 328 -0.10 2.13 11.47
N THR A 329 0.60 1.30 12.22
CA THR A 329 0.54 1.28 13.68
C THR A 329 1.89 1.73 14.24
N ARG A 330 1.92 2.20 15.48
CA ARG A 330 3.18 2.60 16.14
C ARG A 330 3.11 2.48 17.65
N ARG A 331 4.29 2.36 18.27
CA ARG A 331 4.49 2.58 19.71
C ARG A 331 4.26 4.05 20.10
N GLY A 332 4.23 4.29 21.41
CA GLY A 332 4.08 5.66 21.96
C GLY A 332 2.67 6.22 21.81
N ALA A 333 1.65 5.35 21.79
CA ALA A 333 0.24 5.71 21.77
C ALA A 333 -0.51 5.10 22.98
N ASN A 334 0.19 4.89 24.09
CA ASN A 334 -0.32 4.23 25.31
C ASN A 334 -0.90 2.82 25.03
N ASN A 335 -0.19 2.05 24.21
CA ASN A 335 -0.65 0.79 23.64
C ASN A 335 0.34 -0.36 23.83
N ASP A 336 1.24 -0.27 24.81
CA ASP A 336 2.28 -1.29 25.05
C ASP A 336 1.72 -2.62 25.57
N HIS A 337 0.46 -2.63 26.05
CA HIS A 337 -0.28 -3.86 26.36
C HIS A 337 -0.75 -4.62 25.11
N ILE A 338 -0.69 -4.00 23.92
CA ILE A 338 -1.05 -4.63 22.64
C ILE A 338 0.20 -5.23 22.02
N ALA A 339 0.13 -6.51 21.67
CA ALA A 339 1.22 -7.20 20.97
C ALA A 339 1.66 -6.40 19.72
N ARG A 340 2.95 -6.04 19.67
CA ARG A 340 3.57 -5.24 18.59
C ARG A 340 2.95 -3.85 18.37
N ASN A 341 2.23 -3.29 19.36
CA ASN A 341 1.53 -2.02 19.26
C ASN A 341 0.58 -1.96 18.03
N ARG A 342 -0.05 -3.09 17.68
CA ARG A 342 -0.90 -3.25 16.47
C ARG A 342 -2.30 -2.62 16.55
N ALA A 343 -2.55 -1.80 17.56
CA ALA A 343 -3.73 -0.96 17.65
C ALA A 343 -3.38 0.30 18.45
N PRO A 344 -3.94 1.48 18.12
CA PRO A 344 -4.84 1.74 17.00
C PRO A 344 -4.10 1.71 15.64
N ILE A 345 -4.87 1.70 14.54
CA ILE A 345 -4.31 2.01 13.20
C ILE A 345 -4.46 3.50 12.97
N PHE A 346 -3.35 4.14 12.61
CA PHE A 346 -3.24 5.55 12.29
C PHE A 346 -3.27 5.78 10.78
N ILE A 347 -3.61 7.01 10.40
CA ILE A 347 -3.39 7.57 9.07
C ILE A 347 -2.75 8.96 9.20
N ALA A 348 -1.77 9.24 8.34
CA ALA A 348 -1.12 10.54 8.25
C ALA A 348 -0.66 10.84 6.82
N GLN A 349 -0.56 12.12 6.47
CA GLN A 349 0.01 12.54 5.20
C GLN A 349 1.54 12.36 5.21
N VAL A 350 2.11 12.09 4.04
CA VAL A 350 3.55 11.91 3.81
C VAL A 350 4.08 13.07 2.98
N ASP A 351 5.27 13.56 3.32
CA ASP A 351 6.09 14.38 2.43
C ASP A 351 6.75 13.46 1.38
N PRO A 352 6.32 13.53 0.11
CA PRO A 352 6.77 12.61 -0.95
C PRO A 352 8.22 12.88 -1.40
N LEU A 353 8.81 14.01 -1.04
CA LEU A 353 10.18 14.37 -1.36
C LEU A 353 11.13 13.92 -0.27
N LYS A 354 10.76 14.15 1.00
CA LYS A 354 11.58 13.79 2.16
C LYS A 354 11.39 12.34 2.62
N LEU A 355 10.28 11.71 2.23
CA LEU A 355 9.87 10.38 2.71
C LEU A 355 9.69 10.36 4.23
N GLN A 356 8.94 11.35 4.74
CA GLN A 356 8.64 11.52 6.16
C GLN A 356 7.13 11.64 6.37
N VAL A 357 6.66 11.17 7.52
CA VAL A 357 5.27 11.35 7.93
C VAL A 357 5.10 12.74 8.53
N ILE A 358 4.09 13.49 8.08
CA ILE A 358 3.78 14.83 8.57
C ILE A 358 3.02 14.69 9.90
N ARG A 359 3.71 14.85 11.04
CA ARG A 359 3.20 14.48 12.38
C ARG A 359 1.86 15.14 12.70
N ARG A 360 1.72 16.43 12.39
CA ARG A 360 0.50 17.21 12.69
C ARG A 360 -0.76 16.71 11.96
N THR A 361 -0.62 15.81 10.98
CA THR A 361 -1.75 15.25 10.23
C THR A 361 -2.19 13.87 10.72
N GLU A 362 -1.45 13.28 11.66
CA GLU A 362 -1.75 11.96 12.19
C GLU A 362 -3.11 11.95 12.90
N LYS A 363 -3.93 10.97 12.53
CA LYS A 363 -5.21 10.66 13.20
C LYS A 363 -5.31 9.16 13.44
N ALA A 364 -5.86 8.75 14.58
CA ALA A 364 -6.31 7.39 14.77
C ALA A 364 -7.52 7.13 13.85
N LEU A 365 -7.45 6.08 13.04
CA LEU A 365 -8.49 5.68 12.10
C LEU A 365 -9.32 4.50 12.61
N LEU A 366 -8.64 3.43 13.07
CA LEU A 366 -9.29 2.29 13.72
C LEU A 366 -8.89 2.24 15.20
N PRO A 367 -9.84 1.98 16.10
CA PRO A 367 -9.62 2.14 17.53
C PRO A 367 -8.78 1.02 18.15
N GLU A 368 -8.24 1.28 19.33
CA GLU A 368 -7.67 0.26 20.23
C GLU A 368 -8.74 -0.14 21.25
N ARG A 369 -9.13 -1.42 21.28
CA ARG A 369 -10.17 -1.96 22.19
C ARG A 369 -9.65 -3.12 23.06
N GLY A 370 -8.34 -3.12 23.34
CA GLY A 370 -7.64 -4.06 24.21
C GLY A 370 -7.02 -5.27 23.53
N VAL A 371 -7.20 -5.42 22.23
CA VAL A 371 -6.64 -6.52 21.43
C VAL A 371 -5.89 -5.97 20.23
N MET A 372 -4.98 -6.77 19.67
CA MET A 372 -4.34 -6.39 18.41
C MET A 372 -5.35 -6.40 17.26
N LEU A 373 -5.17 -5.47 16.32
CA LEU A 373 -5.76 -5.62 15.00
C LEU A 373 -4.82 -6.50 14.16
N GLY A 374 -5.39 -7.25 13.23
CA GLY A 374 -4.73 -8.29 12.46
C GLY A 374 -3.73 -7.79 11.43
N ASN A 375 -3.86 -8.27 10.19
CA ASN A 375 -3.24 -7.58 9.06
C ASN A 375 -4.31 -6.84 8.24
N PHE A 376 -4.19 -5.52 8.21
CA PHE A 376 -5.10 -4.64 7.48
C PHE A 376 -4.87 -4.62 5.97
N GLY A 377 -5.75 -3.91 5.26
CA GLY A 377 -5.58 -3.49 3.88
C GLY A 377 -6.10 -2.06 3.68
N ALA A 378 -5.73 -1.43 2.56
CA ALA A 378 -6.17 -0.09 2.22
C ALA A 378 -6.51 0.02 0.72
N ALA A 379 -7.62 0.68 0.41
CA ALA A 379 -8.04 0.90 -0.97
C ALA A 379 -8.80 2.23 -1.12
N ALA A 380 -8.68 2.84 -2.30
CA ALA A 380 -9.61 3.89 -2.71
C ALA A 380 -10.95 3.24 -3.14
N VAL A 381 -12.07 3.85 -2.74
CA VAL A 381 -13.40 3.28 -3.00
C VAL A 381 -14.25 4.19 -3.87
N THR A 382 -14.30 5.47 -3.55
CA THR A 382 -14.94 6.51 -4.37
C THR A 382 -14.02 7.72 -4.46
N PRO A 383 -14.33 8.73 -5.29
CA PRO A 383 -13.61 10.00 -5.24
C PRO A 383 -13.61 10.63 -3.84
N HIS A 384 -14.65 10.43 -3.03
CA HIS A 384 -14.77 11.06 -1.72
C HIS A 384 -14.31 10.19 -0.56
N GLU A 385 -14.14 8.88 -0.75
CA GLU A 385 -13.80 7.96 0.33
C GLU A 385 -12.74 6.94 -0.07
N SER A 386 -11.76 6.77 0.83
CA SER A 386 -10.86 5.62 0.86
C SER A 386 -11.08 4.82 2.13
N TRP A 387 -10.88 3.51 2.09
CA TRP A 387 -11.14 2.61 3.21
C TRP A 387 -9.86 1.90 3.67
N VAL A 388 -9.75 1.69 4.98
CA VAL A 388 -8.75 0.85 5.65
C VAL A 388 -9.50 -0.19 6.46
N THR A 389 -9.24 -1.46 6.25
CA THR A 389 -10.00 -2.55 6.86
C THR A 389 -9.09 -3.45 7.68
N ASP A 390 -9.51 -3.81 8.88
CA ASP A 390 -8.85 -4.81 9.74
C ASP A 390 -9.89 -5.51 10.62
N ALA A 391 -9.50 -6.57 11.31
CA ALA A 391 -10.35 -7.27 12.27
C ALA A 391 -9.66 -7.40 13.62
N GLU A 392 -10.47 -7.45 14.67
CA GLU A 392 -9.99 -7.69 16.03
C GLU A 392 -9.50 -9.14 16.18
N PHE A 393 -8.25 -9.30 16.61
CA PHE A 393 -7.72 -10.61 16.98
C PHE A 393 -8.20 -10.98 18.39
N ALA A 394 -9.42 -11.48 18.45
CA ALA A 394 -10.08 -11.87 19.70
C ALA A 394 -10.77 -13.23 19.53
N PHE A 395 -10.62 -14.09 20.54
CA PHE A 395 -11.28 -15.38 20.63
C PHE A 395 -12.13 -15.43 21.89
N GLY A 396 -13.19 -16.24 21.87
CA GLY A 396 -14.02 -16.54 23.03
C GLY A 396 -15.51 -16.30 22.76
N ASN A 397 -16.29 -16.22 23.84
CA ASN A 397 -17.74 -16.00 23.78
C ASN A 397 -18.16 -14.69 24.44
N GLN A 398 -17.20 -13.91 24.97
CA GLN A 398 -17.46 -12.68 25.71
C GLN A 398 -16.51 -11.58 25.22
N PRO A 399 -17.00 -10.34 25.06
CA PRO A 399 -16.14 -9.23 24.70
C PRO A 399 -14.99 -9.03 25.70
N HIS A 400 -13.86 -8.56 25.18
CA HIS A 400 -12.74 -8.10 25.99
C HIS A 400 -13.20 -6.93 26.89
N PRO A 401 -12.68 -6.75 28.12
CA PRO A 401 -13.10 -5.66 29.03
C PRO A 401 -12.94 -4.24 28.45
N ARG A 402 -12.05 -4.05 27.48
CA ARG A 402 -11.87 -2.77 26.75
C ARG A 402 -12.74 -2.65 25.49
N GLY A 403 -13.64 -3.59 25.28
CA GLY A 403 -14.71 -3.54 24.31
C GLY A 403 -14.58 -4.50 23.14
N ALA A 404 -13.40 -5.01 22.78
CA ALA A 404 -13.26 -5.84 21.57
C ALA A 404 -14.21 -7.04 21.59
N ASP A 405 -14.95 -7.23 20.51
CA ASP A 405 -16.12 -8.11 20.40
C ASP A 405 -16.12 -8.90 19.07
N GLY A 406 -14.95 -9.05 18.45
CA GLY A 406 -14.81 -9.74 17.16
C GLY A 406 -15.26 -8.88 15.99
N THR A 407 -15.11 -7.56 16.12
CA THR A 407 -15.48 -6.61 15.07
C THR A 407 -14.50 -6.71 13.88
N VAL A 408 -15.08 -6.81 12.68
CA VAL A 408 -14.43 -6.53 11.40
C VAL A 408 -14.69 -5.06 11.08
N TRP A 409 -13.62 -4.27 11.13
CA TRP A 409 -13.64 -2.83 11.02
C TRP A 409 -13.57 -2.34 9.58
N LEU A 410 -14.27 -1.22 9.36
CA LEU A 410 -14.24 -0.40 8.16
C LEU A 410 -13.82 1.03 8.53
N GLY A 411 -12.54 1.35 8.39
CA GLY A 411 -11.99 2.67 8.61
C GLY A 411 -12.18 3.54 7.37
N ARG A 412 -13.09 4.50 7.43
CA ARG A 412 -13.37 5.45 6.35
C ARG A 412 -12.52 6.70 6.49
N VAL A 413 -11.86 7.05 5.39
CA VAL A 413 -11.15 8.31 5.20
C VAL A 413 -11.97 9.11 4.20
N LYS A 414 -12.69 10.13 4.68
CA LYS A 414 -13.48 11.01 3.82
C LYS A 414 -12.67 12.24 3.46
N TRP A 415 -12.39 12.40 2.18
CA TRP A 415 -11.58 13.49 1.66
C TRP A 415 -12.38 14.80 1.65
N SER A 416 -11.75 15.91 2.08
CA SER A 416 -12.36 17.25 2.04
C SER A 416 -12.70 17.73 0.62
N ARG A 417 -12.09 17.11 -0.39
CA ARG A 417 -12.37 17.33 -1.82
C ARG A 417 -12.20 16.00 -2.56
N PRO A 418 -12.87 15.80 -3.71
CA PRO A 418 -12.80 14.53 -4.43
C PRO A 418 -11.39 14.22 -4.98
N ASN A 419 -11.02 12.95 -4.87
CA ASN A 419 -9.84 12.34 -5.45
C ASN A 419 -10.03 12.10 -6.95
N GLY A 420 -9.46 12.97 -7.77
CA GLY A 420 -9.55 12.86 -9.24
C GLY A 420 -8.84 11.64 -9.85
N LEU A 421 -8.17 10.80 -9.05
CA LEU A 421 -7.57 9.54 -9.52
C LEU A 421 -8.57 8.37 -9.54
N VAL A 422 -9.70 8.51 -8.84
CA VAL A 422 -10.73 7.47 -8.70
C VAL A 422 -11.91 7.85 -9.59
N LYS A 423 -12.47 6.86 -10.29
CA LYS A 423 -13.65 7.03 -11.14
C LYS A 423 -14.89 6.46 -10.48
#